data_AF-A0A1Y2K513-F1
#
_entry.id   AF-A0A1Y2K513-F1
#
_cell.length_a   1.000
_cell.length_b   1.000
_cell.length_c   1.000
_cell.angle_alpha   90.00
_cell.angle_beta   90.00
_cell.angle_gamma   90.00
#
_symmetry.space_group_name_H-M   'P 1'
#
loop_
_entity.id
_entity.type
_entity.pdbx_description
1 polymer ?
#
loop_
_entity_poly.entity_id
_entity_poly.type
_entity_poly.pdbx_seq_one_letter_code
_entity_poly.pdbx_strand_id
1 'polypeptide(L)'
;MARILPEHDPNWESKWRQARERYDELMRKPPPFTQEESDELVATMKRMEEMQNRRFRTTADYRDHHFARAQEALDRVGVSFELPELPDHATLEEIDSWLNRAWRAIDVTMTENF
;
A
#
# COMPACT_ATOMS: atom_id res chain seq x y z
N MET A 1 -23.54 -5.47 3.05
CA MET A 1 -22.84 -6.48 2.21
C MET A 1 -21.67 -5.77 1.55
N ALA A 2 -20.45 -6.25 1.77
CA ALA A 2 -19.24 -5.61 1.24
C ALA A 2 -19.14 -5.79 -0.28
N ARG A 3 -18.57 -4.79 -0.98
CA ARG A 3 -18.33 -4.85 -2.42
C ARG A 3 -17.07 -5.67 -2.70
N ILE A 4 -17.11 -6.55 -3.70
CA ILE A 4 -15.92 -7.29 -4.16
C ILE A 4 -15.02 -6.32 -4.94
N LEU A 5 -13.73 -6.33 -4.66
CA LEU A 5 -12.76 -5.57 -5.43
C LEU A 5 -12.49 -6.28 -6.77
N PRO A 6 -12.65 -5.58 -7.91
CA PRO A 6 -12.46 -6.19 -9.23
C PRO A 6 -11.01 -6.63 -9.48
N GLU A 7 -10.06 -6.04 -8.76
CA GLU A 7 -8.63 -6.30 -8.88
C GLU A 7 -8.15 -7.46 -8.00
N HIS A 8 -9.05 -8.03 -7.18
CA HIS A 8 -8.69 -9.16 -6.33
C HIS A 8 -8.15 -10.31 -7.19
N ASP A 9 -6.95 -10.77 -6.84
CA ASP A 9 -6.32 -11.91 -7.51
C ASP A 9 -6.27 -13.08 -6.53
N PRO A 10 -7.00 -14.19 -6.75
CA PRO A 10 -6.96 -15.34 -5.84
C PRO A 10 -5.58 -15.99 -5.76
N ASN A 11 -4.68 -15.73 -6.72
CA ASN A 11 -3.31 -16.23 -6.74
C ASN A 11 -2.29 -15.16 -6.30
N TRP A 12 -2.74 -14.06 -5.69
CA TRP A 12 -1.89 -12.95 -5.25
C TRP A 12 -0.70 -13.44 -4.40
N GLU A 13 -0.94 -14.39 -3.50
CA GLU A 13 0.09 -14.86 -2.55
C GLU A 13 1.23 -15.57 -3.28
N SER A 14 0.90 -16.45 -4.24
CA SER A 14 1.89 -17.15 -5.06
C SER A 14 2.69 -16.16 -5.91
N LYS A 15 2.01 -15.19 -6.53
CA LYS A 15 2.67 -14.16 -7.35
C LYS A 15 3.55 -13.23 -6.51
N TRP A 16 3.11 -12.86 -5.32
CA TRP A 16 3.88 -12.08 -4.37
C TRP A 16 5.13 -12.84 -3.92
N ARG A 17 4.99 -14.14 -3.61
CA ARG A 17 6.11 -15.00 -3.20
C ARG A 17 7.16 -15.12 -4.30
N GLN A 18 6.74 -15.33 -5.55
CA GLN A 18 7.66 -15.35 -6.70
C GLN A 18 8.41 -14.02 -6.86
N ALA A 19 7.70 -12.89 -6.72
CA ALA A 19 8.35 -11.58 -6.76
C ALA A 19 9.32 -11.40 -5.57
N ARG A 20 8.95 -11.85 -4.38
CA ARG A 20 9.81 -11.79 -3.19
C ARG A 20 11.07 -12.63 -3.34
N GLU A 21 10.94 -13.86 -3.84
CA GLU A 21 12.07 -14.74 -4.13
C GLU A 21 13.05 -14.07 -5.09
N ARG A 22 12.53 -13.45 -6.17
CA ARG A 22 13.37 -12.71 -7.12
C ARG A 22 14.07 -11.50 -6.50
N TYR A 23 13.36 -10.76 -5.66
CA TYR A 23 13.95 -9.64 -4.92
C TYR A 23 15.11 -10.11 -4.03
N ASP A 24 14.90 -11.21 -3.29
CA ASP A 24 15.91 -11.78 -2.41
C ASP A 24 17.13 -12.33 -3.19
N GLU A 25 16.92 -12.88 -4.39
CA GLU A 25 18.01 -13.25 -5.31
C GLU A 25 18.86 -12.06 -5.74
N LEU A 26 18.22 -10.95 -6.14
CA LEU A 26 18.90 -9.73 -6.56
C LEU A 26 19.68 -9.11 -5.40
N MET A 27 19.07 -9.04 -4.21
CA MET A 27 19.69 -8.47 -3.01
C MET A 27 20.89 -9.27 -2.47
N ARG A 28 21.02 -10.56 -2.84
CA ARG A 28 22.20 -11.37 -2.49
C ARG A 28 23.43 -11.08 -3.36
N LYS A 29 23.25 -10.41 -4.51
CA LYS A 29 24.37 -10.06 -5.38
C LYS A 29 25.22 -8.96 -4.73
N PRO A 30 26.56 -9.02 -4.86
CA PRO A 30 27.43 -8.00 -4.32
C PRO A 30 27.26 -6.69 -5.12
N PRO A 31 27.18 -5.52 -4.44
CA PRO A 31 27.18 -4.23 -5.12
C PRO A 31 28.54 -3.91 -5.76
N PRO A 32 28.61 -2.99 -6.74
CA PRO A 32 27.51 -2.20 -7.27
C PRO A 32 26.61 -2.98 -8.23
N PHE A 33 25.31 -2.70 -8.22
CA PHE A 33 24.36 -3.24 -9.19
C PHE A 33 24.56 -2.60 -10.56
N THR A 34 24.35 -3.38 -11.62
CA THR A 34 24.20 -2.82 -12.97
C THR A 34 22.91 -2.02 -13.09
N GLN A 35 22.78 -1.21 -14.14
CA GLN A 35 21.53 -0.51 -14.44
C GLN A 35 20.36 -1.51 -14.61
N GLU A 36 20.60 -2.61 -15.33
CA GLU A 36 19.60 -3.66 -15.55
C GLU A 36 19.16 -4.31 -14.23
N GLU A 37 20.09 -4.59 -13.32
CA GLU A 37 19.77 -5.15 -12.01
C GLU A 37 19.01 -4.17 -11.12
N SER A 38 19.33 -2.88 -11.22
CA SER A 38 18.63 -1.82 -10.51
C SER A 38 17.20 -1.66 -11.03
N ASP A 39 17.01 -1.69 -12.35
CA ASP A 39 15.69 -1.61 -12.98
C ASP A 39 14.85 -2.84 -12.62
N GLU A 40 15.46 -4.02 -12.61
CA GLU A 40 14.81 -5.26 -12.22
C GLU A 40 14.40 -5.26 -10.74
N LEU A 41 15.26 -4.73 -9.86
CA LEU A 41 14.95 -4.58 -8.44
C LEU A 41 13.72 -3.68 -8.24
N VAL A 42 13.68 -2.52 -8.91
CA VAL A 42 12.54 -1.59 -8.87
C VAL A 42 11.28 -2.25 -9.43
N ALA A 43 11.37 -2.94 -10.56
CA ALA A 43 10.24 -3.64 -11.15
C ALA A 43 9.70 -4.73 -10.22
N THR A 44 10.59 -5.46 -9.54
CA THR A 44 10.23 -6.51 -8.59
C THR A 44 9.55 -5.92 -7.36
N MET A 45 10.06 -4.82 -6.82
CA MET A 45 9.43 -4.09 -5.70
C MET A 45 8.01 -3.63 -6.07
N LYS A 46 7.83 -3.03 -7.26
CA LYS A 46 6.50 -2.62 -7.75
C LYS A 46 5.55 -3.81 -7.88
N ARG A 47 6.04 -4.95 -8.37
CA ARG A 47 5.22 -6.17 -8.49
C ARG A 47 4.81 -6.71 -7.13
N MET A 48 5.69 -6.66 -6.13
CA MET A 48 5.34 -7.04 -4.76
C MET A 48 4.26 -6.12 -4.19
N GLU A 49 4.38 -4.81 -4.36
CA GLU A 49 3.38 -3.83 -3.92
C GLU A 49 2.02 -4.07 -4.62
N GLU A 50 2.03 -4.27 -5.93
CA GLU A 50 0.82 -4.57 -6.70
C GLU A 50 0.12 -5.83 -6.18
N MET A 51 0.84 -6.93 -5.99
CA MET A 51 0.24 -8.17 -5.49
C MET A 51 -0.25 -8.03 -4.05
N GLN A 52 0.42 -7.20 -3.24
CA GLN A 52 -0.05 -6.90 -1.90
C GLN A 52 -1.38 -6.13 -1.92
N ASN A 53 -1.60 -5.24 -2.89
CA ASN A 53 -2.88 -4.55 -3.05
C ASN A 53 -3.98 -5.49 -3.60
N ARG A 54 -3.63 -6.43 -4.47
CA ARG A 54 -4.58 -7.42 -5.00
C ARG A 54 -5.04 -8.48 -3.99
N ARG A 55 -4.46 -8.53 -2.79
CA ARG A 55 -4.86 -9.47 -1.73
C ARG A 55 -6.25 -9.20 -1.19
N PHE A 56 -6.71 -7.95 -1.24
CA PHE A 56 -7.99 -7.57 -0.65
C PHE A 56 -9.13 -8.07 -1.52
N ARG A 57 -10.00 -8.87 -0.93
CA ARG A 57 -11.16 -9.42 -1.64
C ARG A 57 -12.30 -8.40 -1.69
N THR A 58 -12.44 -7.57 -0.66
CA THR A 58 -13.54 -6.62 -0.54
C THR A 58 -13.06 -5.19 -0.26
N THR A 59 -13.93 -4.21 -0.55
CA THR A 59 -13.66 -2.80 -0.22
C THR A 59 -13.58 -2.57 1.29
N ALA A 60 -14.28 -3.37 2.10
CA ALA A 60 -14.19 -3.33 3.56
C ALA A 60 -12.80 -3.78 4.05
N ASP A 61 -12.29 -4.91 3.55
CA ASP A 61 -10.95 -5.39 3.91
C ASP A 61 -9.86 -4.38 3.52
N TYR A 62 -10.02 -3.75 2.35
CA TYR A 62 -9.14 -2.69 1.87
C TYR A 62 -9.21 -1.46 2.78
N ARG A 63 -10.42 -0.94 3.05
CA ARG A 63 -10.66 0.19 3.95
C ARG A 63 -9.97 -0.04 5.29
N ASP A 64 -10.29 -1.13 5.96
CA ASP A 64 -9.84 -1.39 7.33
C ASP A 64 -8.31 -1.45 7.40
N HIS A 65 -7.68 -2.10 6.43
CA HIS A 65 -6.24 -2.16 6.36
C HIS A 65 -5.62 -0.77 6.16
N HIS A 66 -6.06 -0.03 5.14
CA HIS A 66 -5.45 1.24 4.78
C HIS A 66 -5.77 2.34 5.80
N PHE A 67 -6.95 2.33 6.42
CA PHE A 67 -7.32 3.26 7.48
C PHE A 67 -6.48 3.03 8.73
N ALA A 68 -6.28 1.79 9.15
CA ALA A 68 -5.38 1.48 10.27
C ALA A 68 -3.95 1.99 10.00
N ARG A 69 -3.42 1.77 8.80
CA ARG A 69 -2.08 2.26 8.41
C ARG A 69 -1.98 3.78 8.37
N ALA A 70 -3.02 4.45 7.87
CA ALA A 70 -3.07 5.90 7.80
C ALA A 70 -3.18 6.50 9.22
N GLN A 71 -3.97 5.91 10.10
CA GLN A 71 -4.06 6.33 11.50
C GLN A 71 -2.72 6.19 12.22
N GLU A 72 -2.05 5.04 12.10
CA GLU A 72 -0.70 4.84 12.66
C GLU A 72 0.31 5.89 12.17
N ALA A 73 0.20 6.30 10.91
CA ALA A 73 1.07 7.31 10.34
C ALA A 73 0.77 8.71 10.88
N LEU A 74 -0.52 9.08 10.96
CA LEU A 74 -0.99 10.33 11.56
C LEU A 74 -0.55 10.47 13.01
N ASP A 75 -0.73 9.41 13.81
CA ASP A 75 -0.33 9.38 15.22
C ASP A 75 1.18 9.55 15.37
N ARG A 76 1.97 8.89 14.50
CA ARG A 76 3.44 8.99 14.51
C ARG A 76 3.95 10.39 14.25
N VAL A 77 3.30 11.15 13.36
CA VAL A 77 3.68 12.53 13.06
C VAL A 77 2.98 13.56 13.95
N GLY A 78 2.14 13.11 14.90
CA GLY A 78 1.40 13.99 15.80
C GLY A 78 0.28 14.80 15.15
N VAL A 79 -0.26 14.32 14.03
CA VAL A 79 -1.35 14.99 13.31
C VAL A 79 -2.69 14.59 13.90
N SER A 80 -3.42 15.56 14.45
CA SER A 80 -4.78 15.37 14.92
C SER A 80 -5.78 15.39 13.75
N PHE A 81 -5.83 14.29 13.01
CA PHE A 81 -6.82 14.04 11.95
C PHE A 81 -7.52 12.71 12.24
N GLU A 82 -8.85 12.72 12.24
CA GLU A 82 -9.66 11.53 12.49
C GLU A 82 -10.21 10.99 11.17
N LEU A 83 -9.96 9.71 10.91
CA LEU A 83 -10.55 9.01 9.76
C LEU A 83 -12.01 8.66 10.08
N PRO A 84 -12.94 8.87 9.14
CA PRO A 84 -14.35 8.57 9.40
C PRO A 84 -14.62 7.08 9.46
N GLU A 85 -15.67 6.68 10.18
CA GLU A 85 -16.24 5.36 10.01
C GLU A 85 -17.03 5.30 8.69
N LEU A 86 -16.49 4.59 7.70
CA LEU A 86 -17.20 4.32 6.44
C LEU A 86 -17.96 2.99 6.52
N PRO A 87 -19.13 2.85 5.90
CA PRO A 87 -19.86 1.58 5.89
C PRO A 87 -19.17 0.54 4.98
N ASP A 88 -19.43 -0.75 5.17
CA ASP A 88 -18.79 -1.85 4.41
C ASP A 88 -19.04 -1.83 2.90
N HIS A 89 -20.06 -1.10 2.47
CA HIS A 89 -20.43 -0.94 1.06
C HIS A 89 -19.90 0.36 0.45
N ALA A 90 -19.06 1.10 1.19
CA ALA A 90 -18.33 2.24 0.66
C ALA A 90 -17.57 1.84 -0.61
N THR A 91 -17.56 2.76 -1.56
CA THR A 91 -16.85 2.62 -2.82
C THR A 91 -15.35 2.82 -2.60
N LEU A 92 -14.54 2.30 -3.53
CA LEU A 92 -13.09 2.51 -3.49
C LEU A 92 -12.74 4.01 -3.59
N GLU A 93 -13.46 4.76 -4.42
CA GLU A 93 -13.29 6.22 -4.56
C GLU A 93 -13.54 6.97 -3.24
N GLU A 94 -14.59 6.60 -2.49
CA GLU A 94 -14.85 7.19 -1.17
C GLU A 94 -13.72 6.91 -0.18
N ILE A 95 -13.22 5.66 -0.16
CA ILE A 95 -12.11 5.25 0.71
C ILE A 95 -10.84 6.02 0.34
N ASP A 96 -10.48 6.05 -0.95
CA ASP A 96 -9.26 6.70 -1.45
C ASP A 96 -9.30 8.21 -1.26
N SER A 97 -10.47 8.84 -1.37
CA SER A 97 -10.65 10.27 -1.06
C SER A 97 -10.21 10.61 0.36
N TRP A 98 -10.59 9.77 1.34
CA TRP A 98 -10.21 9.97 2.74
C TRP A 98 -8.74 9.66 3.01
N LEU A 99 -8.21 8.60 2.41
CA LEU A 99 -6.78 8.28 2.48
C LEU A 99 -5.93 9.43 1.93
N ASN A 100 -6.31 9.99 0.77
CA ASN A 100 -5.62 11.13 0.17
C ASN A 100 -5.63 12.36 1.08
N ARG A 101 -6.71 12.61 1.82
CA ARG A 101 -6.78 13.70 2.81
C ARG A 101 -5.84 13.46 3.98
N ALA A 102 -5.81 12.25 4.53
CA ALA A 102 -4.90 11.88 5.61
C ALA A 102 -3.43 12.05 5.20
N TRP A 103 -3.05 11.55 4.00
CA TRP A 103 -1.68 11.68 3.51
C TRP A 103 -1.27 13.13 3.27
N ARG A 104 -2.17 13.98 2.76
CA ARG A 104 -1.91 15.42 2.64
C ARG A 104 -1.72 16.10 3.99
N ALA A 105 -2.50 15.73 5.01
CA ALA A 105 -2.34 16.28 6.35
C ALA A 105 -0.96 15.93 6.95
N ILE A 106 -0.49 14.70 6.70
CA ILE A 106 0.87 14.27 7.07
C ILE A 106 1.92 15.10 6.33
N ASP A 107 1.81 15.23 5.01
CA ASP A 107 2.78 15.93 4.17
C ASP A 107 2.93 17.41 4.55
N VAL A 108 1.81 18.11 4.79
CA VAL A 108 1.81 19.50 5.27
C VAL A 108 2.54 19.61 6.62
N THR A 109 2.18 18.75 7.57
CA THR A 109 2.78 18.79 8.92
C THR A 109 4.26 18.46 8.90
N MET A 110 4.69 17.52 8.06
CA MET A 110 6.11 17.25 7.90
C MET A 110 6.83 18.46 7.32
N THR A 111 6.29 19.09 6.27
CA THR A 111 6.89 20.25 5.62
C THR A 111 6.97 21.48 6.53
N GLU A 112 5.99 21.69 7.42
CA GLU A 112 6.00 22.80 8.38
C GLU A 112 6.96 22.60 9.55
N ASN A 113 7.40 21.37 9.81
CA ASN A 113 8.33 21.03 10.89
C ASN A 113 9.81 20.97 10.45
N PHE A 114 10.11 21.30 9.19
CA PHE A 114 11.48 21.44 8.65
C PHE A 114 11.84 22.91 8.40
#